data_AF-A0A2P8I1W6-F1
#
_entry.id   AF-A0A2P8I1W6-F1
#
_cell.length_a   1.000
_cell.length_b   1.000
_cell.length_c   1.000
_cell.angle_alpha   90.00
_cell.angle_beta   90.00
_cell.angle_gamma   90.00
#
_symmetry.space_group_name_H-M   'P 1'
#
loop_
_entity.id
_entity.type
_entity.pdbx_description
1 polymer ?
#
loop_
_entity_poly.entity_id
_entity_poly.type
_entity_poly.pdbx_seq_one_letter_code
_entity_poly.pdbx_strand_id
1 'polypeptide(L)'
;MRRSIGLVLGLLLAVAGSVLGAGPAVAENAPNGYPYCSSSSSDPDGDGWGWENSASCVVRGGAADTGSGSGGNAPNGYPYCANGSSSDPDGDGWGWENSRSCVVRGGAADGGSGGGGGSTACPSGMSCGSYSVSGLGYRKQQIRNAGGNSLDLAVAMLETENMSTNYAYGDNKTYDAANFGIFKQNWLMLRSKCSRFSGQSVSQWNNGAVLNSNLSADISCLHQSQSGYGLNTWFAGHRNGESGLNNPNTSDINGYKTAIYWIKSRIDSNSANLSNDTRFWVDVRPI
;
A
#
# COMPACT_ATOMS: atom_id res chain seq x y z
N MET A 1 37.41 47.48 -71.55
CA MET A 1 38.55 46.58 -71.79
C MET A 1 38.58 45.52 -70.69
N ARG A 2 38.67 44.24 -71.09
CA ARG A 2 39.05 43.02 -70.32
C ARG A 2 38.03 42.53 -69.25
N ARG A 3 37.33 41.41 -69.47
CA ARG A 3 37.76 39.98 -69.32
C ARG A 3 38.03 39.65 -67.84
N SER A 4 37.64 38.53 -67.22
CA SER A 4 37.01 37.26 -67.59
C SER A 4 36.99 36.37 -66.32
N ILE A 5 36.00 35.47 -66.18
CA ILE A 5 36.09 34.04 -65.78
C ILE A 5 36.58 33.66 -64.36
N GLY A 6 35.82 32.77 -63.69
CA GLY A 6 36.35 31.95 -62.59
C GLY A 6 35.31 31.17 -61.78
N LEU A 7 34.79 30.07 -62.32
CA LEU A 7 34.00 29.04 -61.65
C LEU A 7 34.91 28.19 -60.74
N VAL A 8 34.57 27.99 -59.46
CA VAL A 8 35.04 26.80 -58.71
C VAL A 8 33.92 26.28 -57.79
N LEU A 9 33.44 25.12 -58.20
CA LEU A 9 32.60 24.17 -57.48
C LEU A 9 33.40 23.58 -56.30
N GLY A 10 32.90 23.72 -55.07
CA GLY A 10 33.50 23.17 -53.86
C GLY A 10 32.49 22.33 -53.08
N LEU A 11 32.42 21.05 -53.42
CA LEU A 11 31.73 19.99 -52.69
C LEU A 11 32.52 19.66 -51.41
N LEU A 12 31.96 19.82 -50.21
CA LEU A 12 32.50 19.17 -49.00
C LEU A 12 31.44 18.97 -47.90
N LEU A 13 31.10 17.69 -47.75
CA LEU A 13 30.58 16.94 -46.59
C LEU A 13 29.81 17.69 -45.49
N ALA A 14 28.51 17.40 -45.41
CA ALA A 14 27.76 17.43 -44.16
C ALA A 14 28.17 16.23 -43.30
N VAL A 15 28.87 16.48 -42.18
CA VAL A 15 28.95 15.54 -41.06
C VAL A 15 27.88 15.94 -40.06
N ALA A 16 26.77 15.20 -40.07
CA ALA A 16 25.80 15.23 -38.98
C ALA A 16 26.43 14.53 -37.76
N GLY A 17 27.02 15.33 -36.87
CA GLY A 17 27.52 14.90 -35.57
C GLY A 17 26.52 15.22 -34.48
N SER A 18 25.89 14.18 -33.97
CA SER A 18 24.94 14.15 -32.86
C SER A 18 25.48 14.83 -31.60
N VAL A 19 24.69 15.72 -30.99
CA VAL A 19 24.79 15.97 -29.54
C VAL A 19 23.38 16.00 -28.98
N LEU A 20 22.85 14.81 -28.70
CA LEU A 20 21.83 14.64 -27.68
C LEU A 20 22.48 15.04 -26.36
N GLY A 21 22.06 16.18 -25.81
CA GLY A 21 22.35 16.53 -24.43
C GLY A 21 21.62 15.54 -23.52
N ALA A 22 22.24 14.39 -23.27
CA ALA A 22 21.93 13.58 -22.11
C ALA A 22 22.31 14.42 -20.88
N GLY A 23 21.32 14.95 -20.16
CA GLY A 23 21.55 15.42 -18.80
C GLY A 23 22.15 14.27 -17.98
N PRO A 24 23.02 14.56 -16.99
CA PRO A 24 23.56 13.50 -16.14
C PRO A 24 22.40 12.76 -15.49
N ALA A 25 22.33 11.45 -15.72
CA ALA A 25 21.52 10.55 -14.94
C ALA A 25 21.93 10.77 -13.48
N VAL A 26 21.01 11.25 -12.65
CA VAL A 26 21.18 11.25 -11.20
C VAL A 26 21.45 9.80 -10.81
N ALA A 27 22.69 9.51 -10.41
CA ALA A 27 23.03 8.21 -9.84
C ALA A 27 22.19 8.06 -8.58
N GLU A 28 21.20 7.17 -8.64
CA GLU A 28 20.42 6.80 -7.47
C GLU A 28 21.37 6.27 -6.40
N ASN A 29 21.19 6.69 -5.16
CA ASN A 29 21.94 6.14 -4.03
C ASN A 29 21.23 4.89 -3.51
N ALA A 30 22.02 3.90 -3.10
CA ALA A 30 21.56 2.74 -2.35
C ALA A 30 20.98 3.16 -0.98
N PRO A 31 20.15 2.31 -0.35
CA PRO A 31 19.51 2.61 0.94
C PRO A 31 20.47 2.91 2.10
N ASN A 32 21.72 2.45 1.99
CA ASN A 32 22.79 2.76 2.96
C ASN A 32 23.47 4.13 2.70
N GLY A 33 22.98 4.90 1.72
CA GLY A 33 23.39 6.28 1.43
C GLY A 33 24.49 6.45 0.37
N TYR A 34 25.06 5.35 -0.15
CA TYR A 34 26.14 5.37 -1.14
C TYR A 34 25.62 5.31 -2.58
N PRO A 35 26.27 5.93 -3.57
CA PRO A 35 25.84 5.86 -4.97
C PRO A 35 25.90 4.42 -5.49
N TYR A 36 25.02 4.04 -6.42
CA TYR A 36 25.19 2.77 -7.13
C TYR A 36 26.38 2.81 -8.10
N CYS A 37 27.08 1.69 -8.23
CA CYS A 37 28.12 1.52 -9.25
C CYS A 37 27.50 1.52 -10.65
N SER A 38 28.21 2.09 -11.61
CA SER A 38 27.79 2.12 -13.02
C SER A 38 27.92 0.73 -13.66
N SER A 39 28.78 -0.13 -13.12
CA SER A 39 28.96 -1.51 -13.57
C SER A 39 29.06 -2.50 -12.40
N SER A 40 28.50 -3.70 -12.58
CA SER A 40 28.68 -4.82 -11.65
C SER A 40 30.08 -5.41 -11.69
N SER A 41 30.88 -5.10 -12.71
CA SER A 41 32.29 -5.50 -12.78
C SER A 41 33.19 -4.77 -11.78
N SER A 42 32.66 -3.76 -11.10
CA SER A 42 33.38 -2.94 -10.12
C SER A 42 33.48 -3.60 -8.73
N ASP A 43 32.89 -4.80 -8.57
CA ASP A 43 32.98 -5.68 -7.40
C ASP A 43 33.65 -7.02 -7.78
N PRO A 44 34.99 -7.07 -7.96
CA PRO A 44 35.69 -8.29 -8.35
C PRO A 44 35.76 -9.36 -7.24
N ASP A 45 35.60 -8.95 -5.99
CA ASP A 45 35.67 -9.79 -4.79
C ASP A 45 34.30 -10.26 -4.28
N GLY A 46 33.20 -9.74 -4.85
CA GLY A 46 31.83 -10.21 -4.65
C GLY A 46 31.22 -9.81 -3.31
N ASP A 47 31.75 -8.78 -2.65
CA ASP A 47 31.26 -8.32 -1.34
C ASP A 47 30.14 -7.27 -1.47
N GLY A 48 29.80 -6.89 -2.70
CA GLY A 48 28.77 -5.94 -3.08
C GLY A 48 29.22 -4.48 -3.12
N TRP A 49 30.47 -4.17 -2.79
CA TRP A 49 31.03 -2.83 -2.94
C TRP A 49 31.89 -2.71 -4.19
N GLY A 50 31.89 -1.52 -4.78
CA GLY A 50 32.82 -1.17 -5.84
C GLY A 50 33.43 0.21 -5.64
N TRP A 51 34.39 0.53 -6.52
CA TRP A 51 35.09 1.82 -6.50
C TRP A 51 35.08 2.47 -7.88
N GLU A 52 34.33 3.56 -8.02
CA GLU A 52 34.20 4.32 -9.25
C GLU A 52 34.23 5.83 -8.95
N ASN A 53 34.74 6.65 -9.88
CA ASN A 53 34.72 8.11 -9.75
C ASN A 53 35.32 8.66 -8.43
N SER A 54 36.35 7.98 -7.90
CA SER A 54 37.02 8.32 -6.63
C SER A 54 36.13 8.20 -5.39
N ALA A 55 35.06 7.40 -5.43
CA ALA A 55 34.19 7.13 -4.30
C ALA A 55 33.80 5.65 -4.24
N SER A 56 33.45 5.18 -3.03
CA SER A 56 32.80 3.89 -2.85
C SER A 56 31.39 3.94 -3.44
N CYS A 57 31.03 2.88 -4.16
CA CYS A 57 29.70 2.68 -4.70
C CYS A 57 29.18 1.29 -4.32
N VAL A 58 27.87 1.11 -4.31
CA VAL A 58 27.22 -0.17 -4.05
C VAL A 58 26.89 -0.82 -5.39
N VAL A 59 27.24 -2.10 -5.58
CA VAL A 59 26.79 -2.86 -6.76
C VAL A 59 25.35 -3.31 -6.56
N ARG A 60 24.44 -2.92 -7.47
CA ARG A 60 23.03 -3.34 -7.41
C ARG A 60 22.95 -4.87 -7.39
N GLY A 61 22.22 -5.44 -6.44
CA GLY A 61 22.16 -6.90 -6.29
C GLY A 61 23.22 -7.53 -5.39
N GLY A 62 24.25 -6.78 -5.01
CA GLY A 62 25.38 -7.27 -4.22
C GLY A 62 25.08 -7.35 -2.73
N ALA A 63 25.99 -7.96 -1.96
CA ALA A 63 25.80 -8.15 -0.51
C ALA A 63 25.76 -6.81 0.28
N ALA A 64 26.44 -5.77 -0.21
CA ALA A 64 26.34 -4.41 0.31
C ALA A 64 25.04 -3.68 -0.05
N ASP A 65 24.35 -4.16 -1.07
CA ASP A 65 23.02 -3.68 -1.42
C ASP A 65 22.02 -4.25 -0.43
N THR A 66 21.87 -3.56 0.69
CA THR A 66 20.79 -3.83 1.67
C THR A 66 19.39 -3.71 1.05
N GLY A 67 19.33 -3.08 -0.14
CA GLY A 67 18.24 -3.03 -1.09
C GLY A 67 18.15 -4.25 -2.03
N SER A 68 18.92 -5.33 -1.88
CA SER A 68 18.85 -6.45 -2.84
C SER A 68 19.27 -7.82 -2.29
N GLY A 69 18.79 -8.18 -1.11
CA GLY A 69 18.75 -9.57 -0.69
C GLY A 69 17.52 -10.28 -1.28
N SER A 70 17.72 -11.28 -2.16
CA SER A 70 16.71 -12.20 -2.72
C SER A 70 16.03 -13.14 -1.69
N GLY A 71 15.81 -12.66 -0.46
CA GLY A 71 15.16 -13.43 0.60
C GLY A 71 14.47 -12.61 1.69
N GLY A 72 14.35 -11.28 1.51
CA GLY A 72 13.73 -10.40 2.50
C GLY A 72 12.22 -10.21 2.29
N ASN A 73 11.52 -9.91 3.39
CA ASN A 73 10.19 -9.31 3.34
C ASN A 73 10.34 -7.78 3.38
N ALA A 74 9.49 -7.08 2.64
CA ALA A 74 9.34 -5.64 2.72
C ALA A 74 8.84 -5.21 4.10
N PRO A 75 8.95 -3.92 4.46
CA PRO A 75 8.48 -3.40 5.76
C PRO A 75 7.00 -3.68 6.06
N ASN A 76 6.20 -3.90 5.01
CA ASN A 76 4.79 -4.28 5.10
C ASN A 76 4.55 -5.80 5.30
N GLY A 77 5.62 -6.59 5.44
CA GLY A 77 5.59 -8.03 5.74
C GLY A 77 5.46 -8.95 4.53
N TYR A 78 5.38 -8.43 3.30
CA TYR A 78 5.29 -9.25 2.08
C TYR A 78 6.67 -9.54 1.48
N PRO A 79 6.88 -10.69 0.82
CA PRO A 79 8.16 -10.97 0.17
C PRO A 79 8.42 -10.00 -0.98
N TYR A 80 9.69 -9.71 -1.28
CA TYR A 80 10.03 -8.96 -2.50
C TYR A 80 9.82 -9.79 -3.78
N CYS A 81 9.50 -9.12 -4.89
CA CYS A 81 9.39 -9.75 -6.21
C CYS A 81 10.78 -10.14 -6.70
N ALA A 82 10.95 -11.40 -7.12
CA ALA A 82 12.21 -11.93 -7.61
C ALA A 82 12.57 -11.32 -8.98
N ASN A 83 11.58 -10.98 -9.82
CA ASN A 83 11.80 -10.32 -11.11
C ASN A 83 11.62 -8.79 -11.04
N GLY A 84 11.57 -8.19 -9.84
CA GLY A 84 11.49 -6.75 -9.66
C GLY A 84 10.30 -6.10 -10.39
N SER A 85 10.53 -4.94 -11.02
CA SER A 85 9.48 -4.18 -11.73
C SER A 85 8.89 -4.88 -12.95
N SER A 86 9.52 -5.94 -13.47
CA SER A 86 8.93 -6.73 -14.55
C SER A 86 7.72 -7.55 -14.11
N SER A 87 7.58 -7.76 -12.80
CA SER A 87 6.40 -8.36 -12.17
C SER A 87 5.32 -7.37 -11.76
N ASP A 88 5.55 -6.08 -12.01
CA ASP A 88 4.65 -4.95 -11.75
C ASP A 88 4.40 -4.16 -13.07
N PRO A 89 3.68 -4.75 -14.04
CA PRO A 89 3.42 -4.09 -15.33
C PRO A 89 2.57 -2.82 -15.22
N ASP A 90 1.84 -2.67 -14.11
CA ASP A 90 0.94 -1.55 -13.80
C ASP A 90 1.59 -0.46 -12.93
N GLY A 91 2.81 -0.69 -12.44
CA GLY A 91 3.64 0.28 -11.73
C GLY A 91 3.09 0.67 -10.35
N ASP A 92 2.27 -0.17 -9.73
CA ASP A 92 1.62 0.10 -8.44
C ASP A 92 2.50 -0.32 -7.23
N GLY A 93 3.68 -0.85 -7.51
CA GLY A 93 4.65 -1.33 -6.53
C GLY A 93 4.40 -2.76 -6.06
N TRP A 94 3.39 -3.46 -6.57
CA TRP A 94 3.11 -4.85 -6.29
C TRP A 94 3.32 -5.73 -7.52
N GLY A 95 3.74 -6.97 -7.28
CA GLY A 95 3.81 -7.97 -8.33
C GLY A 95 3.24 -9.31 -7.89
N TRP A 96 3.15 -10.22 -8.87
CA TRP A 96 2.63 -11.58 -8.67
C TRP A 96 3.58 -12.63 -9.21
N GLU A 97 4.15 -13.42 -8.30
CA GLU A 97 5.12 -14.48 -8.62
C GLU A 97 4.92 -15.67 -7.69
N ASN A 98 5.25 -16.88 -8.14
CA ASN A 98 5.23 -18.08 -7.27
C ASN A 98 3.90 -18.25 -6.50
N SER A 99 2.79 -17.92 -7.17
CA SER A 99 1.41 -17.95 -6.64
C SER A 99 1.18 -17.10 -5.39
N ARG A 100 1.92 -16.00 -5.22
CA ARG A 100 1.77 -15.05 -4.12
C ARG A 100 2.01 -13.62 -4.56
N SER A 101 1.46 -12.68 -3.81
CA SER A 101 1.82 -11.26 -3.94
C SER A 101 3.23 -11.01 -3.43
N CYS A 102 3.96 -10.16 -4.14
CA CYS A 102 5.28 -9.69 -3.77
C CYS A 102 5.37 -8.17 -3.92
N VAL A 103 6.28 -7.54 -3.19
CA VAL A 103 6.52 -6.10 -3.26
C VAL A 103 7.64 -5.84 -4.26
N VAL A 104 7.44 -4.91 -5.19
CA VAL A 104 8.53 -4.42 -6.02
C VAL A 104 9.34 -3.44 -5.20
N ARG A 105 10.63 -3.76 -5.05
CA ARG A 105 11.54 -2.98 -4.24
C ARG A 105 11.82 -1.62 -4.90
N GLY A 106 11.85 -0.55 -4.10
CA GLY A 106 11.80 0.84 -4.54
C GLY A 106 10.44 1.30 -5.06
N GLY A 107 9.47 0.39 -5.21
CA GLY A 107 8.12 0.68 -5.67
C GLY A 107 7.24 1.30 -4.58
N ALA A 108 6.04 1.74 -4.95
CA ALA A 108 5.11 2.39 -4.02
C ALA A 108 4.75 1.54 -2.79
N ALA A 109 4.88 0.21 -2.87
CA ALA A 109 4.63 -0.71 -1.78
C ALA A 109 5.85 -0.98 -0.88
N ASP A 110 7.06 -0.49 -1.23
CA ASP A 110 8.32 -0.82 -0.54
C ASP A 110 8.64 0.04 0.69
N GLY A 111 7.88 1.10 0.96
CA GLY A 111 7.93 1.80 2.27
C GLY A 111 9.29 2.38 2.72
N GLY A 112 10.35 2.32 1.91
CA GLY A 112 11.69 2.81 2.23
C GLY A 112 11.96 4.18 1.62
N SER A 113 11.67 5.23 2.40
CA SER A 113 12.10 6.63 2.24
C SER A 113 12.76 7.04 0.90
N GLY A 114 11.92 7.52 -0.01
CA GLY A 114 12.30 8.44 -1.08
C GLY A 114 11.16 9.43 -1.26
N GLY A 115 11.35 10.67 -0.82
CA GLY A 115 10.33 11.72 -0.89
C GLY A 115 9.90 11.99 -2.33
N GLY A 116 8.74 11.48 -2.70
CA GLY A 116 8.02 11.82 -3.92
C GLY A 116 6.54 11.75 -3.59
N GLY A 117 5.83 12.86 -3.74
CA GLY A 117 4.43 13.00 -3.35
C GLY A 117 3.61 11.81 -3.84
N GLY A 118 3.14 10.99 -2.88
CA GLY A 118 2.33 9.82 -3.17
C GLY A 118 1.15 10.25 -4.03
N SER A 119 1.06 9.70 -5.24
CA SER A 119 0.11 10.11 -6.27
C SER A 119 -1.25 10.42 -5.65
N THR A 120 -1.77 11.62 -5.83
CA THR A 120 -3.14 12.01 -5.45
C THR A 120 -4.21 11.27 -6.28
N ALA A 121 -3.80 10.33 -7.13
CA ALA A 121 -4.68 9.56 -7.98
C ALA A 121 -5.49 8.55 -7.15
N CYS A 122 -6.76 8.45 -7.49
CA CYS A 122 -7.65 7.42 -6.94
C CYS A 122 -7.27 6.04 -7.47
N PRO A 123 -7.64 4.97 -6.75
CA PRO A 123 -7.56 3.63 -7.31
C PRO A 123 -8.29 3.55 -8.66
N SER A 124 -7.77 2.72 -9.57
CA SER A 124 -8.31 2.59 -10.91
C SER A 124 -9.82 2.31 -10.88
N GLY A 125 -10.59 3.12 -11.60
CA GLY A 125 -12.06 2.99 -11.68
C GLY A 125 -12.83 3.43 -10.44
N MET A 126 -12.19 4.04 -9.43
CA MET A 126 -12.84 4.50 -8.19
C MET A 126 -12.77 6.01 -8.03
N SER A 127 -13.75 6.57 -7.30
CA SER A 127 -13.71 7.96 -6.83
C SER A 127 -13.11 7.99 -5.42
N CYS A 128 -12.32 9.00 -5.12
CA CYS A 128 -11.64 9.13 -3.84
C CYS A 128 -11.37 10.61 -3.52
N GLY A 129 -10.95 10.87 -2.29
CA GLY A 129 -10.48 12.20 -1.92
C GLY A 129 -10.15 12.33 -0.44
N SER A 130 -10.12 13.57 0.02
CA SER A 130 -10.00 13.87 1.44
C SER A 130 -10.74 15.15 1.83
N TYR A 131 -11.17 15.22 3.07
CA TYR A 131 -11.75 16.43 3.67
C TYR A 131 -11.51 16.42 5.18
N SER A 132 -11.65 17.57 5.84
CA SER A 132 -11.50 17.66 7.30
C SER A 132 -12.80 17.30 8.01
N VAL A 133 -12.71 16.46 9.04
CA VAL A 133 -13.80 16.09 9.95
C VAL A 133 -13.40 16.50 11.36
N SER A 134 -14.11 17.49 11.91
CA SER A 134 -13.76 18.05 13.22
C SER A 134 -13.72 16.97 14.31
N GLY A 135 -12.60 16.90 15.03
CA GLY A 135 -12.39 15.95 16.14
C GLY A 135 -11.98 14.54 15.71
N LEU A 136 -11.89 14.25 14.41
CA LEU A 136 -11.44 12.96 13.90
C LEU A 136 -10.00 12.64 14.33
N GLY A 137 -9.13 13.65 14.44
CA GLY A 137 -7.76 13.50 14.90
C GLY A 137 -7.65 13.00 16.33
N TYR A 138 -8.51 13.50 17.21
CA TYR A 138 -8.64 12.98 18.57
C TYR A 138 -9.18 11.54 18.57
N ARG A 139 -10.16 11.25 17.71
CA ARG A 139 -10.71 9.90 17.58
C ARG A 139 -9.69 8.87 17.08
N LYS A 140 -8.87 9.23 16.08
CA LYS A 140 -7.74 8.39 15.61
C LYS A 140 -6.78 8.07 16.76
N GLN A 141 -6.45 9.07 17.59
CA GLN A 141 -5.61 8.86 18.77
C GLN A 141 -6.24 7.90 19.78
N GLN A 142 -7.55 8.01 20.05
CA GLN A 142 -8.25 7.05 20.92
C GLN A 142 -8.16 5.61 20.39
N ILE A 143 -8.35 5.41 19.08
CA ILE A 143 -8.28 4.09 18.45
C ILE A 143 -6.86 3.50 18.59
N ARG A 144 -5.83 4.29 18.30
CA ARG A 144 -4.44 3.83 18.47
C ARG A 144 -4.07 3.53 19.91
N ASN A 145 -4.51 4.38 20.85
CA ASN A 145 -4.28 4.16 22.28
C ASN A 145 -4.98 2.90 22.79
N ALA A 146 -6.07 2.48 22.14
CA ALA A 146 -6.76 1.22 22.41
C ALA A 146 -6.15 0.00 21.68
N GLY A 147 -5.02 0.18 20.98
CA GLY A 147 -4.27 -0.88 20.29
C GLY A 147 -4.41 -0.89 18.77
N GLY A 148 -5.16 0.04 18.17
CA GLY A 148 -5.37 0.09 16.73
C GLY A 148 -4.13 0.52 15.94
N ASN A 149 -3.91 -0.10 14.79
CA ASN A 149 -2.85 0.24 13.83
C ASN A 149 -3.41 1.06 12.64
N SER A 150 -2.58 1.39 11.64
CA SER A 150 -3.03 2.19 10.49
C SER A 150 -4.00 1.46 9.55
N LEU A 151 -3.94 0.12 9.48
CA LEU A 151 -4.95 -0.67 8.76
C LEU A 151 -6.31 -0.58 9.47
N ASP A 152 -6.34 -0.66 10.80
CA ASP A 152 -7.58 -0.54 11.56
C ASP A 152 -8.21 0.85 11.38
N LEU A 153 -7.38 1.91 11.41
CA LEU A 153 -7.83 3.25 11.08
C LEU A 153 -8.40 3.32 9.66
N ALA A 154 -7.76 2.70 8.67
CA ALA A 154 -8.24 2.71 7.29
C ALA A 154 -9.58 1.99 7.13
N VAL A 155 -9.76 0.82 7.78
CA VAL A 155 -11.04 0.10 7.82
C VAL A 155 -12.12 0.99 8.44
N ALA A 156 -11.90 1.48 9.66
CA ALA A 156 -12.89 2.33 10.35
C ALA A 156 -13.21 3.63 9.59
N MET A 157 -12.21 4.21 8.90
CA MET A 157 -12.36 5.43 8.11
C MET A 157 -13.24 5.22 6.88
N LEU A 158 -13.17 4.03 6.27
CA LEU A 158 -14.04 3.68 5.15
C LEU A 158 -15.49 3.46 5.62
N GLU A 159 -15.67 2.81 6.77
CA GLU A 159 -17.00 2.44 7.27
C GLU A 159 -17.85 3.61 7.76
N THR A 160 -17.25 4.61 8.42
CA THR A 160 -17.96 5.79 8.91
C THR A 160 -17.12 7.06 8.84
N GLU A 161 -17.76 8.22 8.72
CA GLU A 161 -17.07 9.51 8.62
C GLU A 161 -16.25 9.85 9.87
N ASN A 162 -16.77 9.53 11.05
CA ASN A 162 -16.21 9.91 12.34
C ASN A 162 -15.67 8.71 13.14
N MET A 163 -15.51 7.52 12.52
CA MET A 163 -15.06 6.29 13.18
C MET A 163 -15.87 5.99 14.46
N SER A 164 -17.19 6.13 14.36
CA SER A 164 -18.14 5.98 15.48
C SER A 164 -19.11 4.82 15.24
N THR A 165 -19.96 4.57 16.22
CA THR A 165 -20.99 3.54 16.17
C THR A 165 -22.40 4.11 16.14
N ASN A 166 -22.55 5.38 15.75
CA ASN A 166 -23.84 6.09 15.71
C ASN A 166 -24.62 5.85 14.40
N TYR A 167 -24.36 4.74 13.71
CA TYR A 167 -25.17 4.28 12.59
C TYR A 167 -26.40 3.52 13.11
N ALA A 168 -27.37 3.24 12.23
CA ALA A 168 -28.56 2.48 12.59
C ALA A 168 -28.18 1.14 13.23
N TYR A 169 -28.90 0.70 14.26
CA TYR A 169 -28.55 -0.51 15.00
C TYR A 169 -28.39 -1.73 14.07
N GLY A 170 -27.28 -2.45 14.21
CA GLY A 170 -26.94 -3.58 13.35
C GLY A 170 -26.71 -3.20 11.88
N ASP A 171 -26.55 -1.91 11.54
CA ASP A 171 -26.58 -1.38 10.17
C ASP A 171 -27.87 -1.77 9.41
N ASN A 172 -29.00 -1.80 10.12
CA ASN A 172 -30.29 -2.33 9.65
C ASN A 172 -30.26 -3.81 9.23
N LYS A 173 -29.24 -4.56 9.64
CA LYS A 173 -29.11 -6.00 9.43
C LYS A 173 -29.33 -6.74 10.75
N THR A 174 -29.65 -8.02 10.65
CA THR A 174 -29.91 -8.91 11.79
C THR A 174 -29.13 -10.20 11.65
N TYR A 175 -29.05 -10.99 12.73
CA TYR A 175 -28.37 -12.30 12.73
C TYR A 175 -26.90 -12.16 12.31
N ASP A 176 -26.38 -13.12 11.54
CA ASP A 176 -24.99 -13.18 11.10
C ASP A 176 -24.54 -11.96 10.27
N ALA A 177 -25.49 -11.22 9.69
CA ALA A 177 -25.21 -10.01 8.91
C ALA A 177 -25.20 -8.72 9.75
N ALA A 178 -25.67 -8.75 11.01
CA ALA A 178 -25.71 -7.56 11.86
C ALA A 178 -24.30 -7.01 12.12
N ASN A 179 -24.13 -5.70 11.93
CA ASN A 179 -22.83 -5.03 12.07
C ASN A 179 -22.68 -4.32 13.44
N PHE A 180 -21.49 -4.45 14.03
CA PHE A 180 -21.14 -3.85 15.33
C PHE A 180 -19.75 -3.21 15.32
N GLY A 181 -19.54 -2.27 16.24
CA GLY A 181 -18.27 -1.58 16.39
C GLY A 181 -18.01 -0.53 15.30
N ILE A 182 -16.85 0.11 15.37
CA ILE A 182 -16.45 1.17 14.42
C ILE A 182 -16.07 0.61 13.05
N PHE A 183 -15.76 -0.69 13.00
CA PHE A 183 -15.41 -1.40 11.77
C PHE A 183 -16.62 -2.07 11.13
N LYS A 184 -17.84 -1.91 11.68
CA LYS A 184 -19.03 -2.64 11.22
C LYS A 184 -18.81 -4.16 11.07
N GLN A 185 -18.13 -4.78 12.03
CA GLN A 185 -17.87 -6.23 12.01
C GLN A 185 -19.19 -7.00 12.04
N ASN A 186 -19.39 -7.92 11.09
CA ASN A 186 -20.60 -8.74 11.06
C ASN A 186 -20.56 -9.84 12.12
N TRP A 187 -21.75 -10.23 12.61
CA TRP A 187 -21.88 -11.21 13.69
C TRP A 187 -21.28 -12.58 13.36
N LEU A 188 -21.37 -13.05 12.11
CA LEU A 188 -20.74 -14.30 11.67
C LEU A 188 -19.25 -14.32 12.00
N MET A 189 -18.52 -13.28 11.60
CA MET A 189 -17.09 -13.20 11.86
C MET A 189 -16.77 -13.09 13.36
N LEU A 190 -17.56 -12.29 14.07
CA LEU A 190 -17.41 -12.10 15.51
C LEU A 190 -17.56 -13.42 16.29
N ARG A 191 -18.67 -14.14 16.09
CA ARG A 191 -18.92 -15.41 16.80
C ARG A 191 -17.97 -16.54 16.39
N SER A 192 -17.38 -16.44 15.20
CA SER A 192 -16.49 -17.47 14.66
C SER A 192 -15.05 -17.33 15.14
N LYS A 193 -14.53 -16.10 15.29
CA LYS A 193 -13.10 -15.87 15.58
C LYS A 193 -12.80 -14.96 16.76
N CYS A 194 -13.76 -14.21 17.29
CA CYS A 194 -13.52 -13.46 18.53
C CYS A 194 -13.83 -14.34 19.74
N SER A 195 -12.83 -14.57 20.60
CA SER A 195 -12.95 -15.35 21.84
C SER A 195 -14.11 -14.90 22.73
N ARG A 196 -14.40 -13.59 22.76
CA ARG A 196 -15.54 -13.00 23.50
C ARG A 196 -16.89 -13.60 23.11
N PHE A 197 -17.03 -14.06 21.88
CA PHE A 197 -18.27 -14.58 21.30
C PHE A 197 -18.17 -16.05 20.88
N SER A 198 -17.10 -16.74 21.30
CA SER A 198 -16.87 -18.14 20.95
C SER A 198 -18.04 -19.02 21.42
N GLY A 199 -18.51 -19.90 20.52
CA GLY A 199 -19.62 -20.83 20.79
C GLY A 199 -21.01 -20.19 20.76
N GLN A 200 -21.13 -18.89 20.51
CA GLN A 200 -22.44 -18.25 20.40
C GLN A 200 -23.13 -18.56 19.06
N SER A 201 -24.46 -18.62 19.09
CA SER A 201 -25.31 -18.92 17.95
C SER A 201 -25.67 -17.67 17.14
N VAL A 202 -26.26 -17.90 15.97
CA VAL A 202 -26.78 -16.86 15.08
C VAL A 202 -27.85 -15.99 15.76
N SER A 203 -28.71 -16.58 16.62
CA SER A 203 -29.78 -15.84 17.31
C SER A 203 -29.26 -14.93 18.44
N GLN A 204 -28.02 -15.15 18.89
CA GLN A 204 -27.37 -14.36 19.93
C GLN A 204 -26.71 -13.07 19.40
N TRP A 205 -26.99 -12.68 18.16
CA TRP A 205 -26.34 -11.54 17.49
C TRP A 205 -26.38 -10.23 18.26
N ASN A 206 -27.43 -9.97 19.05
CA ASN A 206 -27.52 -8.77 19.90
C ASN A 206 -26.38 -8.66 20.93
N ASN A 207 -25.71 -9.77 21.28
CA ASN A 207 -24.55 -9.75 22.17
C ASN A 207 -23.36 -8.97 21.57
N GLY A 208 -23.30 -8.82 20.24
CA GLY A 208 -22.31 -8.00 19.54
C GLY A 208 -22.42 -6.51 19.87
N ALA A 209 -23.58 -6.03 20.32
CA ALA A 209 -23.83 -4.61 20.63
C ALA A 209 -22.88 -4.04 21.69
N VAL A 210 -22.28 -4.89 22.53
CA VAL A 210 -21.28 -4.46 23.50
C VAL A 210 -20.06 -3.79 22.86
N LEU A 211 -19.73 -4.13 21.60
CA LEU A 211 -18.63 -3.51 20.87
C LEU A 211 -18.91 -2.04 20.53
N ASN A 212 -20.19 -1.63 20.47
CA ASN A 212 -20.56 -0.24 20.19
C ASN A 212 -20.18 0.72 21.32
N SER A 213 -19.90 0.21 22.51
CA SER A 213 -19.51 1.01 23.68
C SER A 213 -18.17 0.61 24.29
N ASN A 214 -17.49 -0.40 23.72
CA ASN A 214 -16.22 -0.90 24.22
C ASN A 214 -15.19 -1.00 23.10
N LEU A 215 -14.47 0.10 22.87
CA LEU A 215 -13.49 0.25 21.80
C LEU A 215 -12.35 -0.78 21.88
N SER A 216 -11.83 -1.06 23.08
CA SER A 216 -10.76 -2.05 23.25
C SER A 216 -11.23 -3.47 22.91
N ALA A 217 -12.47 -3.83 23.28
CA ALA A 217 -13.04 -5.11 22.89
C ALA A 217 -13.29 -5.19 21.37
N ASP A 218 -13.71 -4.09 20.75
CA ASP A 218 -13.96 -4.00 19.30
C ASP A 218 -12.66 -4.26 18.51
N ILE A 219 -11.58 -3.54 18.85
CA ILE A 219 -10.25 -3.71 18.26
C ILE A 219 -9.70 -5.12 18.52
N SER A 220 -9.85 -5.63 19.76
CA SER A 220 -9.40 -6.98 20.08
C SER A 220 -10.13 -8.05 19.26
N CYS A 221 -11.45 -7.91 19.06
CA CYS A 221 -12.20 -8.82 18.20
C CYS A 221 -11.78 -8.69 16.73
N LEU A 222 -11.50 -7.49 16.24
CA LEU A 222 -10.99 -7.27 14.89
C LEU A 222 -9.68 -8.04 14.66
N HIS A 223 -8.70 -7.85 15.56
CA HIS A 223 -7.39 -8.51 15.43
C HIS A 223 -7.48 -10.03 15.53
N GLN A 224 -8.31 -10.56 16.44
CA GLN A 224 -8.56 -12.00 16.54
C GLN A 224 -9.20 -12.56 15.26
N SER A 225 -10.15 -11.82 14.67
CA SER A 225 -10.79 -12.19 13.42
C SER A 225 -9.81 -12.17 12.25
N GLN A 226 -9.03 -11.10 12.10
CA GLN A 226 -7.99 -10.97 11.07
C GLN A 226 -6.93 -12.08 11.19
N SER A 227 -6.44 -12.35 12.40
CA SER A 227 -5.47 -13.42 12.66
C SER A 227 -6.06 -14.81 12.40
N GLY A 228 -7.30 -15.04 12.84
CA GLY A 228 -7.96 -16.34 12.76
C GLY A 228 -8.42 -16.76 11.36
N TYR A 229 -8.61 -15.81 10.45
CA TYR A 229 -8.91 -16.07 9.03
C TYR A 229 -7.71 -15.86 8.10
N GLY A 230 -6.74 -15.03 8.49
CA GLY A 230 -5.78 -14.41 7.58
C GLY A 230 -6.43 -13.27 6.80
N LEU A 231 -5.66 -12.21 6.49
CA LEU A 231 -6.23 -10.95 5.97
C LEU A 231 -7.04 -11.11 4.68
N ASN A 232 -6.61 -11.94 3.73
CA ASN A 232 -7.35 -12.10 2.46
C ASN A 232 -8.76 -12.64 2.69
N THR A 233 -8.87 -13.73 3.45
CA THR A 233 -10.15 -14.35 3.80
C THR A 233 -10.94 -13.47 4.77
N TRP A 234 -10.26 -12.72 5.65
CA TRP A 234 -10.91 -11.75 6.52
C TRP A 234 -11.61 -10.65 5.72
N PHE A 235 -10.95 -10.03 4.73
CA PHE A 235 -11.59 -9.01 3.88
C PHE A 235 -12.84 -9.56 3.19
N ALA A 236 -12.76 -10.79 2.68
CA ALA A 236 -13.87 -11.44 2.02
C ALA A 236 -15.06 -11.66 2.97
N GLY A 237 -14.81 -12.24 4.14
CA GLY A 237 -15.84 -12.46 5.15
C GLY A 237 -16.39 -11.16 5.74
N HIS A 238 -15.54 -10.14 5.86
CA HIS A 238 -15.92 -8.84 6.40
C HIS A 238 -16.85 -8.12 5.45
N ARG A 239 -16.49 -8.13 4.17
CA ARG A 239 -17.26 -7.53 3.09
C ARG A 239 -18.59 -8.26 2.86
N ASN A 240 -18.57 -9.58 2.70
CA ASN A 240 -19.73 -10.32 2.19
C ASN A 240 -20.07 -11.61 2.97
N GLY A 241 -19.74 -11.64 4.26
CA GLY A 241 -20.10 -12.73 5.18
C GLY A 241 -19.70 -14.12 4.66
N GLU A 242 -20.57 -15.10 4.87
CA GLU A 242 -20.38 -16.49 4.48
C GLU A 242 -20.14 -16.64 2.96
N SER A 243 -20.85 -15.87 2.14
CA SER A 243 -20.68 -15.89 0.68
C SER A 243 -19.30 -15.39 0.27
N GLY A 244 -18.78 -14.37 0.96
CA GLY A 244 -17.40 -13.90 0.76
C GLY A 244 -16.37 -14.94 1.21
N LEU A 245 -16.57 -15.59 2.36
CA LEU A 245 -15.68 -16.67 2.81
C LEU A 245 -15.58 -17.82 1.80
N ASN A 246 -16.70 -18.16 1.14
CA ASN A 246 -16.75 -19.20 0.12
C ASN A 246 -16.21 -18.75 -1.25
N ASN A 247 -16.16 -17.45 -1.53
CA ASN A 247 -15.63 -16.91 -2.78
C ASN A 247 -14.84 -15.60 -2.52
N PRO A 248 -13.58 -15.70 -2.08
CA PRO A 248 -12.87 -14.56 -1.50
C PRO A 248 -12.30 -13.56 -2.50
N ASN A 249 -12.33 -13.87 -3.80
CA ASN A 249 -11.62 -13.09 -4.83
C ASN A 249 -12.57 -12.45 -5.84
N THR A 250 -13.81 -12.11 -5.43
CA THR A 250 -14.73 -11.39 -6.32
C THR A 250 -14.24 -9.96 -6.60
N SER A 251 -14.71 -9.38 -7.70
CA SER A 251 -14.39 -7.98 -8.04
C SER A 251 -14.79 -7.00 -6.94
N ASP A 252 -15.95 -7.22 -6.30
CA ASP A 252 -16.41 -6.38 -5.18
C ASP A 252 -15.47 -6.45 -3.96
N ILE A 253 -15.06 -7.65 -3.56
CA ILE A 253 -14.15 -7.86 -2.42
C ILE A 253 -12.77 -7.26 -2.71
N ASN A 254 -12.26 -7.47 -3.92
CA ASN A 254 -10.99 -6.87 -4.34
C ASN A 254 -11.08 -5.35 -4.39
N GLY A 255 -12.20 -4.79 -4.86
CA GLY A 255 -12.45 -3.36 -4.86
C GLY A 255 -12.45 -2.76 -3.45
N TYR A 256 -13.15 -3.40 -2.52
CA TYR A 256 -13.17 -3.02 -1.10
C TYR A 256 -11.77 -3.08 -0.46
N LYS A 257 -11.02 -4.16 -0.72
CA LYS A 257 -9.64 -4.33 -0.25
C LYS A 257 -8.73 -3.23 -0.79
N THR A 258 -8.80 -2.94 -2.08
CA THR A 258 -8.03 -1.87 -2.74
C THR A 258 -8.34 -0.50 -2.13
N ALA A 259 -9.61 -0.19 -1.88
CA ALA A 259 -10.01 1.06 -1.24
C ALA A 259 -9.38 1.23 0.16
N ILE A 260 -9.38 0.18 0.98
CA ILE A 260 -8.79 0.21 2.32
C ILE A 260 -7.29 0.40 2.26
N TYR A 261 -6.58 -0.32 1.39
CA TYR A 261 -5.13 -0.15 1.26
C TYR A 261 -4.75 1.22 0.70
N TRP A 262 -5.57 1.82 -0.17
CA TRP A 262 -5.37 3.21 -0.59
C TRP A 262 -5.55 4.18 0.57
N ILE A 263 -6.59 4.04 1.38
CA ILE A 263 -6.79 4.88 2.58
C ILE A 263 -5.61 4.72 3.54
N LYS A 264 -5.17 3.47 3.78
CA LYS A 264 -4.01 3.16 4.61
C LYS A 264 -2.75 3.85 4.09
N SER A 265 -2.49 3.81 2.78
CA SER A 265 -1.32 4.48 2.19
C SER A 265 -1.37 5.99 2.37
N ARG A 266 -2.55 6.61 2.31
CA ARG A 266 -2.72 8.04 2.66
C ARG A 266 -2.41 8.32 4.13
N ILE A 267 -2.91 7.49 5.05
CA ILE A 267 -2.60 7.61 6.48
C ILE A 267 -1.08 7.49 6.72
N ASP A 268 -0.42 6.52 6.09
CA ASP A 268 0.99 6.23 6.29
C ASP A 268 1.93 7.23 5.58
N SER A 269 1.45 7.92 4.55
CA SER A 269 2.25 8.89 3.77
C SER A 269 2.74 10.10 4.58
N ASN A 270 2.10 10.40 5.71
CA ASN A 270 2.52 11.47 6.61
C ASN A 270 2.04 11.16 8.03
N SER A 271 2.95 11.14 9.00
CA SER A 271 2.63 10.87 10.42
C SER A 271 1.66 11.88 11.05
N ALA A 272 1.45 13.06 10.44
CA ALA A 272 0.39 13.97 10.83
C ALA A 272 -1.02 13.38 10.58
N ASN A 273 -1.21 12.58 9.52
CA ASN A 273 -2.50 11.98 9.15
C ASN A 273 -3.04 10.98 10.17
N LEU A 274 -2.14 10.50 11.00
CA LEU A 274 -2.37 9.61 12.12
C LEU A 274 -2.98 10.32 13.34
N SER A 275 -3.04 11.66 13.35
CA SER A 275 -3.56 12.46 14.48
C SER A 275 -4.31 13.75 14.09
N ASN A 276 -4.31 14.12 12.81
CA ASN A 276 -5.08 15.26 12.30
C ASN A 276 -6.54 14.88 11.96
N ASP A 277 -7.34 15.90 11.65
CA ASP A 277 -8.75 15.78 11.32
C ASP A 277 -9.03 15.35 9.87
N THR A 278 -8.01 15.05 9.06
CA THR A 278 -8.19 14.66 7.66
C THR A 278 -8.78 13.26 7.54
N ARG A 279 -9.96 13.15 6.94
CA ARG A 279 -10.52 11.89 6.47
C ARG A 279 -10.10 11.66 5.02
N PHE A 280 -9.57 10.48 4.72
CA PHE A 280 -9.41 9.97 3.36
C PHE A 280 -10.58 9.04 3.05
N TRP A 281 -11.08 9.08 1.83
CA TRP A 281 -12.23 8.28 1.44
C TRP A 281 -12.06 7.73 0.03
N VAL A 282 -12.72 6.60 -0.21
CA VAL A 282 -12.94 6.00 -1.52
C VAL A 282 -14.41 5.63 -1.58
N ASP A 283 -15.06 5.91 -2.71
CA ASP A 283 -16.46 5.52 -2.92
C ASP A 283 -16.52 4.01 -3.18
N VAL A 284 -17.06 3.27 -2.22
CA VAL A 284 -17.33 1.84 -2.33
C VAL A 284 -18.82 1.64 -2.07
N ARG A 285 -19.50 1.08 -3.06
CA ARG A 285 -20.95 0.83 -2.99
C ARG A 285 -21.31 -0.02 -1.77
N PRO A 286 -22.31 0.35 -0.95
CA PRO A 286 -22.80 -0.51 0.13
C PRO A 286 -23.45 -1.80 -0.40
N ILE A 287 -23.36 -2.88 0.38
CA ILE A 287 -24.04 -4.17 0.15
C ILE A 287 -24.81 -4.65 1.38
#